data_AF-A0A974YN36-F1
#
_entry.id   AF-A0A974YN36-F1
#
_cell.length_a   1.000
_cell.length_b   1.000
_cell.length_c   1.000
_cell.angle_alpha   90.00
_cell.angle_beta   90.00
_cell.angle_gamma   90.00
#
_symmetry.space_group_name_H-M   'P 1'
#
loop_
_entity.id
_entity.type
_entity.pdbx_description
1 polymer ?
#
loop_
_entity_poly.entity_id
_entity_poly.type
_entity_poly.pdbx_seq_one_letter_code
_entity_poly.pdbx_strand_id
1 'polypeptide(L)'
;MTSTVTAATVSKNFGAYQDAAVRDPVIITKNGRPKTVLIAYEDYLRLTKRERRVELTSAIGDDDLAAIEASEMDEALDHLNAEVLTGKHAAD
;
A
#
# COMPACT_ATOMS: atom_id res chain seq x y z
N MET A 1 -20.35 -5.15 -2.11
CA MET A 1 -20.30 -4.54 -3.46
C MET A 1 -20.09 -3.05 -3.33
N THR A 2 -19.07 -2.49 -3.98
CA THR A 2 -18.76 -1.05 -3.95
C THR A 2 -19.93 -0.22 -4.49
N SER A 3 -20.42 0.74 -3.70
CA SER A 3 -21.53 1.62 -4.10
C SER A 3 -21.01 2.95 -4.63
N THR A 4 -21.69 3.53 -5.62
CA THR A 4 -21.37 4.86 -6.17
C THR A 4 -22.52 5.81 -5.92
N VAL A 5 -22.26 6.92 -5.23
CA VAL A 5 -23.28 7.87 -4.78
C VAL A 5 -22.83 9.31 -4.97
N THR A 6 -23.76 10.25 -5.00
CA THR A 6 -23.42 11.68 -5.12
C THR A 6 -23.05 12.26 -3.77
N ALA A 7 -22.20 13.30 -3.76
CA ALA A 7 -21.88 14.03 -2.54
C ALA A 7 -23.14 14.56 -1.82
N ALA A 8 -24.15 15.02 -2.57
CA ALA A 8 -25.40 15.51 -2.00
C ALA A 8 -26.21 14.41 -1.28
N THR A 9 -26.20 13.18 -1.82
CA THR A 9 -26.86 12.02 -1.18
C THR A 9 -26.13 11.63 0.11
N VAL A 10 -24.79 11.63 0.06
CA VAL A 10 -23.96 11.32 1.24
C VAL A 10 -24.17 12.34 2.35
N SER A 11 -24.19 13.65 2.04
CA SER A 11 -24.42 14.68 3.06
C SER A 11 -25.79 14.57 3.74
N LYS A 12 -26.82 14.10 3.02
CA LYS A 12 -28.18 13.93 3.59
C LYS A 12 -28.28 12.72 4.53
N ASN A 13 -27.57 11.63 4.22
CA ASN A 13 -27.68 10.35 4.93
C ASN A 13 -26.30 9.86 5.43
N PHE A 14 -25.49 10.76 5.99
CA PHE A 14 -24.07 10.48 6.23
C PHE A 14 -23.82 9.24 7.11
N GLY A 15 -24.58 9.08 8.20
CA GLY A 15 -24.44 7.93 9.09
C GLY A 15 -24.63 6.57 8.39
N ALA A 16 -25.65 6.46 7.53
CA ALA A 16 -25.89 5.22 6.78
C ALA A 16 -24.75 4.88 5.82
N TYR A 17 -24.13 5.90 5.20
CA TYR A 17 -22.97 5.68 4.33
C TYR A 17 -21.68 5.43 5.10
N GLN A 18 -21.56 5.95 6.33
CA GLN A 18 -20.47 5.60 7.24
C GLN A 18 -20.55 4.12 7.62
N ASP A 19 -21.72 3.64 8.03
CA ASP A 19 -21.95 2.22 8.36
C ASP A 19 -21.73 1.32 7.14
N ALA A 20 -22.16 1.75 5.95
CA ALA A 20 -21.92 1.03 4.70
C ALA A 20 -20.41 0.94 4.38
N ALA A 21 -19.67 2.04 4.59
CA ALA A 21 -18.23 2.12 4.32
C ALA A 21 -17.38 1.23 5.23
N VAL A 22 -17.91 0.78 6.38
CA VAL A 22 -17.27 -0.25 7.21
C VAL A 22 -17.24 -1.61 6.52
N ARG A 23 -18.23 -1.92 5.67
CA ARG A 23 -18.36 -3.20 4.98
C ARG A 23 -17.78 -3.18 3.56
N ASP A 24 -18.06 -2.12 2.82
CA ASP A 24 -17.69 -1.96 1.42
C ASP A 24 -17.36 -0.50 1.13
N PRO A 25 -16.29 -0.21 0.35
CA PRO A 25 -15.96 1.16 -0.05
C PRO A 25 -17.13 1.87 -0.76
N VAL A 26 -17.28 3.17 -0.49
CA VAL A 26 -18.31 4.02 -1.10
C VAL A 26 -17.64 5.08 -1.97
N ILE A 27 -17.88 5.04 -3.28
CA ILE A 27 -17.37 6.04 -4.23
C ILE A 27 -18.30 7.24 -4.22
N ILE A 28 -17.74 8.40 -3.92
CA ILE A 28 -18.47 9.68 -3.87
C ILE A 28 -18.16 10.47 -5.14
N THR A 29 -19.22 10.83 -5.84
CA THR A 29 -19.16 11.57 -7.10
C THR A 29 -19.56 13.03 -6.93
N LYS A 30 -19.00 13.88 -7.79
CA LYS A 30 -19.43 15.27 -8.01
C LYS A 30 -19.58 15.49 -9.51
N ASN A 31 -20.72 16.00 -9.96
CA ASN A 31 -21.02 16.21 -11.38
C ASN A 31 -20.82 14.95 -12.24
N GLY A 32 -21.25 13.78 -11.72
CA GLY A 32 -21.16 12.49 -12.42
C GLY A 32 -19.76 11.85 -12.45
N ARG A 33 -18.74 12.49 -11.86
CA ARG A 33 -17.36 11.95 -11.83
C ARG A 33 -16.96 11.55 -10.42
N PRO A 34 -16.32 10.38 -10.23
CA PRO A 34 -15.69 10.00 -8.95
C PRO A 34 -14.73 11.08 -8.48
N LYS A 35 -14.82 11.47 -7.20
CA LYS A 35 -13.99 12.52 -6.60
C LYS A 35 -13.24 12.01 -5.37
N THR A 36 -13.94 11.28 -4.51
CA THR A 36 -13.39 10.71 -3.27
C THR A 36 -14.01 9.33 -3.01
N VAL A 37 -13.39 8.56 -2.12
CA VAL A 37 -13.91 7.28 -1.62
C VAL A 37 -13.98 7.36 -0.10
N LEU A 38 -15.08 6.91 0.47
CA LEU A 38 -15.21 6.69 1.92
C LEU A 38 -14.95 5.21 2.20
N ILE A 39 -14.06 4.95 3.16
CA ILE A 39 -13.65 3.61 3.60
C ILE A 39 -13.58 3.56 5.13
N ALA A 40 -13.58 2.35 5.68
CA ALA A 40 -13.28 2.12 7.08
C ALA A 40 -11.89 2.63 7.43
N TYR A 41 -11.70 3.09 8.66
CA TYR A 41 -10.40 3.55 9.14
C TYR A 41 -9.32 2.45 9.10
N GLU A 42 -9.69 1.21 9.45
CA GLU A 42 -8.77 0.07 9.40
C GLU A 42 -8.30 -0.25 7.97
N ASP A 43 -9.20 -0.11 7.00
CA ASP A 43 -8.87 -0.27 5.58
C ASP A 43 -7.93 0.84 5.10
N TYR A 44 -8.16 2.09 5.54
CA TYR A 44 -7.23 3.19 5.28
C TYR A 44 -5.84 2.88 5.82
N LEU A 45 -5.73 2.44 7.08
CA LEU A 45 -4.44 2.07 7.67
C LEU A 45 -3.75 0.91 6.91
N ARG A 46 -4.51 -0.12 6.51
CA ARG A 46 -3.96 -1.25 5.74
C ARG A 46 -3.43 -0.79 4.39
N LEU A 47 -4.14 0.12 3.72
CA LEU A 47 -3.73 0.69 2.44
C LEU A 47 -2.49 1.57 2.59
N THR A 48 -2.46 2.47 3.58
CA THR A 48 -1.31 3.33 3.86
C THR A 48 -0.06 2.52 4.22
N LYS A 49 -0.19 1.42 4.98
CA LYS A 49 0.96 0.53 5.28
C LYS A 49 1.53 -0.17 4.06
N ARG A 50 0.72 -0.40 3.02
CA ARG A 50 1.14 -1.05 1.76
C ARG A 50 1.51 -0.05 0.68
N GLU A 51 1.39 1.24 0.96
CA GLU A 51 1.83 2.27 0.05
C GLU A 51 3.35 2.16 -0.09
N ARG A 52 3.81 1.86 -1.31
CA ARG A 52 5.24 1.82 -1.59
C ARG A 52 5.81 3.23 -1.44
N ARG A 53 6.57 3.43 -0.37
CA ARG A 53 7.27 4.67 -0.13
C ARG A 53 8.65 4.61 -0.78
N VAL A 54 8.94 5.58 -1.64
CA VAL A 54 10.25 5.73 -2.26
C VAL A 54 11.01 6.78 -1.45
N GLU A 55 12.09 6.35 -0.79
CA GLU A 55 12.99 7.24 -0.07
C GLU A 55 14.36 7.26 -0.75
N LEU A 56 15.12 8.32 -0.50
CA LEU A 56 16.51 8.38 -0.94
C LEU A 56 17.33 7.41 -0.10
N THR A 57 18.31 6.75 -0.72
CA THR A 57 19.26 5.89 0.02
C THR A 57 19.99 6.66 1.12
N SER A 58 20.23 7.95 0.93
CA SER A 58 20.85 8.84 1.92
C SER A 58 19.96 9.17 3.12
N ALA A 59 18.67 8.83 3.07
CA ALA A 59 17.69 9.09 4.13
C ALA A 59 17.38 7.85 4.97
N ILE A 60 17.99 6.69 4.66
CA ILE A 60 17.84 5.46 5.44
C ILE A 60 18.41 5.71 6.84
N GLY A 61 17.60 5.47 7.87
CA GLY A 61 18.01 5.60 9.27
C GLY A 61 18.89 4.43 9.71
N ASP A 62 19.62 4.63 10.81
CA ASP A 62 20.56 3.63 11.33
C ASP A 62 19.87 2.29 11.68
N ASP A 63 18.66 2.32 12.24
CA ASP A 63 17.90 1.11 12.59
C ASP A 63 17.51 0.29 11.35
N ASP A 64 17.08 0.97 10.28
CA ASP A 64 16.72 0.33 9.01
C ASP A 64 17.97 -0.23 8.31
N LEU A 65 19.09 0.50 8.36
CA LEU A 65 20.37 0.04 7.81
C LEU A 65 20.84 -1.24 8.51
N ALA A 66 20.79 -1.26 9.86
CA ALA A 66 21.15 -2.44 10.64
C ALA A 66 20.23 -3.64 10.34
N ALA A 67 18.93 -3.41 10.15
CA ALA A 67 18.00 -4.46 9.75
C ALA A 67 18.29 -5.02 8.35
N ILE A 68 18.68 -4.15 7.40
CA ILE A 68 19.09 -4.56 6.05
C ILE A 68 20.38 -5.38 6.11
N GLU A 69 21.38 -4.95 6.88
CA GLU A 69 22.65 -5.67 7.04
C GLU A 69 22.47 -7.05 7.68
N ALA A 70 21.53 -7.17 8.63
CA ALA A 70 21.19 -8.44 9.27
C ALA A 70 20.22 -9.32 8.47
N SER A 71 19.69 -8.84 7.35
CA SER A 71 18.71 -9.58 6.55
C SER A 71 19.40 -10.67 5.74
N GLU A 72 18.93 -11.91 5.87
CA GLU A 72 19.38 -13.05 5.09
C GLU A 72 18.30 -13.51 4.12
N MET A 73 18.71 -14.12 3.00
CA MET A 73 17.77 -14.76 2.08
C MET A 73 17.16 -16.00 2.73
N ASP A 74 15.93 -16.35 2.31
CA ASP A 74 15.30 -17.59 2.70
C ASP A 74 16.17 -18.80 2.29
N GLU A 75 16.38 -19.75 3.21
CA GLU A 75 17.20 -20.96 2.98
C GLU A 75 16.73 -21.76 1.76
N ALA A 76 15.43 -21.73 1.43
CA ALA A 76 14.89 -22.38 0.23
C ALA A 76 15.50 -21.83 -1.07
N LEU A 77 16.07 -20.63 -1.04
CA LEU A 77 16.68 -19.93 -2.16
C LEU A 77 18.21 -20.06 -2.21
N ASP A 78 18.83 -20.88 -1.36
CA ASP A 78 20.30 -21.05 -1.32
C ASP A 78 20.90 -21.47 -2.67
N HIS A 79 20.14 -22.19 -3.50
CA HIS A 79 20.54 -22.58 -4.85
C HIS A 79 20.91 -21.38 -5.76
N LEU A 80 20.42 -20.17 -5.48
CA LEU A 80 20.76 -18.95 -6.22
C LEU A 80 22.20 -18.49 -5.98
N ASN A 81 22.85 -18.91 -4.89
CA ASN A 81 24.27 -18.62 -4.66
C ASN A 81 25.16 -19.23 -5.75
N ALA A 82 24.73 -20.34 -6.36
CA ALA A 82 25.44 -20.94 -7.49
C ALA A 82 25.38 -20.06 -8.75
N GLU A 83 24.36 -19.21 -8.91
CA GLU A 83 24.19 -18.34 -10.08
C GLU A 83 25.21 -17.20 -10.08
N VAL A 84 25.55 -16.66 -8.90
CA VAL A 84 26.57 -15.60 -8.73
C VAL A 84 27.94 -16.02 -9.26
N LEU A 85 28.27 -17.31 -9.15
CA LEU A 85 29.53 -17.88 -9.63
C LEU A 85 29.55 -18.13 -11.14
N THR A 86 28.38 -18.25 -11.77
CA THR A 86 28.25 -18.47 -13.22
C THR A 86 28.18 -17.18 -14.03
N GLY A 87 27.83 -16.06 -13.41
CA GLY A 87 27.89 -14.72 -13.98
C GLY A 87 29.27 -14.10 -13.86
N LYS A 88 30.21 -14.51 -14.70
CA LYS A 88 31.44 -13.73 -14.95
C LYS A 88 31.02 -12.39 -15.57
N HIS A 89 30.75 -11.35 -14.77
CA HIS A 89 30.86 -9.90 -15.08
C HIS A 89 30.20 -9.08 -13.96
N ALA A 90 30.98 -8.43 -13.08
CA ALA A 90 30.59 -7.19 -12.39
C ALA A 90 31.75 -6.58 -11.59
N ALA A 91 32.72 -5.98 -12.28
CA ALA A 91 33.48 -4.79 -11.86
C ALA A 91 34.54 -4.46 -12.93
N ASP A 92 34.10 -3.84 -14.02
CA ASP A 92 34.87 -2.90 -14.84
C ASP A 92 33.92 -1.72 -15.14
#